data_AF-A0A1A9S685-F1
#
_entry.id   AF-A0A1A9S685-F1
#
_cell.length_a   1.000
_cell.length_b   1.000
_cell.length_c   1.000
_cell.angle_alpha   90.00
_cell.angle_beta   90.00
_cell.angle_gamma   90.00
#
_symmetry.space_group_name_H-M   'P 1'
#
loop_
_entity.id
_entity.type
_entity.pdbx_description
1 polymer ?
#
loop_
_entity_poly.entity_id
_entity_poly.type
_entity_poly.pdbx_seq_one_letter_code
_entity_poly.pdbx_strand_id
1 'polypeptide(L)'
;MNTANTPSRAAYLCGSSYWCAQGQGSRPFGLPETSFLPPTLRTAQGLGQPRELPYFAAFPAAPATLAQLCGWIEAEIRQAAAEAGWDADNLAGIPVFIGSTSYVMSDREAEPAASPEEERYTLCEIAGYLKNCLHSPNIFSFATSCTAAAQALLAAPLHGQLLPNGSYLNYFLGFGGSHCAWVLDWQG
;
A
#
# COMPACT_ATOMS: atom_id res chain seq x y z
N MET A 1 -9.01 12.72 -32.06
CA MET A 1 -8.11 12.17 -31.03
C MET A 1 -6.71 12.24 -31.58
N ASN A 2 -5.87 13.12 -31.06
CA ASN A 2 -4.49 13.27 -31.49
C ASN A 2 -3.66 12.31 -30.64
N THR A 3 -3.36 11.12 -31.15
CA THR A 3 -2.38 10.21 -30.54
C THR A 3 -0.98 10.76 -30.84
N ALA A 4 -0.61 11.82 -30.14
CA ALA A 4 0.79 12.24 -30.13
C ALA A 4 1.59 11.09 -29.51
N ASN A 5 2.46 10.48 -30.32
CA ASN A 5 3.50 9.56 -29.89
C ASN A 5 4.36 10.30 -28.86
N THR A 6 3.96 10.20 -27.60
CA THR A 6 4.80 10.63 -26.50
C THR A 6 5.89 9.56 -26.41
N PRO A 7 7.17 9.88 -26.62
CA PRO A 7 8.23 8.90 -26.53
C PRO A 7 8.10 8.20 -25.17
N SER A 8 8.23 6.87 -25.15
CA SER A 8 8.31 6.11 -23.91
C SER A 8 9.48 6.67 -23.11
N ARG A 9 9.18 7.42 -22.05
CA ARG A 9 10.19 7.95 -21.13
C ARG A 9 10.78 6.77 -20.33
N ALA A 10 11.71 7.01 -19.43
CA ALA A 10 12.12 5.98 -18.46
C ALA A 10 11.51 6.31 -17.10
N ALA A 11 11.00 5.30 -16.41
CA ALA A 11 10.59 5.42 -15.01
C ALA A 11 11.70 4.87 -14.12
N TYR A 12 12.08 5.63 -13.11
CA TYR A 12 13.10 5.24 -12.13
C TYR A 12 12.46 5.13 -10.76
N LEU A 13 12.90 4.14 -9.99
CA LEU A 13 12.56 4.02 -8.57
C LEU A 13 13.41 5.01 -7.78
N CYS A 14 12.75 5.94 -7.08
CA CYS A 14 13.41 7.06 -6.41
C CYS A 14 13.31 7.00 -4.89
N GLY A 15 12.35 6.27 -4.35
CA GLY A 15 12.20 6.05 -2.92
C GLY A 15 11.29 4.85 -2.64
N SER A 16 11.49 4.19 -1.51
CA SER A 16 10.69 3.03 -1.13
C SER A 16 10.60 2.84 0.37
N SER A 17 9.51 2.25 0.81
CA SER A 17 9.38 1.79 2.18
C SER A 17 8.71 0.42 2.17
N TYR A 18 9.00 -0.39 3.17
CA TYR A 18 8.32 -1.65 3.34
C TYR A 18 8.17 -1.98 4.81
N TRP A 19 7.13 -2.75 5.07
CA TRP A 19 6.94 -3.47 6.30
C TRP A 19 6.38 -4.85 5.98
N CYS A 20 7.15 -5.87 6.28
CA CYS A 20 6.79 -7.26 6.05
C CYS A 20 7.23 -8.12 7.23
N ALA A 21 7.03 -9.43 7.10
CA ALA A 21 7.46 -10.40 8.12
C ALA A 21 8.98 -10.39 8.39
N GLN A 22 9.78 -9.79 7.49
CA GLN A 22 11.23 -9.63 7.62
C GLN A 22 11.62 -8.35 8.39
N GLY A 23 10.65 -7.51 8.75
CA GLY A 23 10.83 -6.24 9.44
C GLY A 23 10.32 -5.06 8.62
N GLN A 24 10.67 -3.87 9.10
CA GLN A 24 10.33 -2.59 8.49
C GLN A 24 11.60 -1.86 8.08
N GLY A 25 11.56 -1.11 6.98
CA GLY A 25 12.67 -0.26 6.58
C GLY A 25 12.39 0.51 5.29
N SER A 26 13.37 1.33 4.94
CA SER A 26 13.40 2.08 3.69
C SER A 26 14.81 1.90 3.12
N ARG A 27 14.91 1.29 1.93
CA ARG A 27 16.18 1.02 1.25
C ARG A 27 15.94 0.65 -0.21
N PRO A 28 16.94 0.88 -1.09
CA PRO A 28 16.93 0.30 -2.44
C PRO A 28 16.68 -1.21 -2.37
N PHE A 29 15.71 -1.73 -3.16
CA PHE A 29 15.34 -3.14 -3.11
C PHE A 29 16.57 -4.04 -3.29
N GLY A 30 16.82 -4.87 -2.27
CA GLY A 30 17.90 -5.84 -2.22
C GLY A 30 17.47 -7.07 -1.41
N LEU A 31 18.34 -8.07 -1.33
CA LEU A 31 18.04 -9.26 -0.53
C LEU A 31 17.78 -8.88 0.95
N PRO A 32 16.86 -9.57 1.65
CA PRO A 32 16.70 -9.41 3.09
C PRO A 32 18.03 -9.64 3.80
N GLU A 33 18.48 -8.68 4.60
CA GLU A 33 19.65 -8.86 5.48
C GLU A 33 19.25 -9.49 6.82
N THR A 34 17.96 -9.41 7.15
CA THR A 34 17.37 -10.00 8.34
C THR A 34 16.80 -11.39 8.04
N SER A 35 16.98 -12.31 8.98
CA SER A 35 16.34 -13.62 8.92
C SER A 35 14.82 -13.48 9.06
N PHE A 36 14.07 -14.38 8.41
CA PHE A 36 12.62 -14.44 8.55
C PHE A 36 12.24 -14.62 10.02
N LEU A 37 11.33 -13.78 10.52
CA LEU A 37 10.70 -14.04 11.80
C LEU A 37 9.93 -15.36 11.72
N PRO A 38 10.00 -16.22 12.76
CA PRO A 38 9.24 -17.46 12.77
C PRO A 38 7.74 -17.14 12.72
N PRO A 39 6.93 -17.94 12.02
CA PRO A 39 5.50 -17.73 12.00
C PRO A 39 4.91 -17.92 13.40
N THR A 40 3.88 -17.14 13.71
CA THR A 40 3.08 -17.30 14.94
C THR A 40 1.78 -18.02 14.60
N LEU A 41 1.28 -18.86 15.51
CA LEU A 41 -0.03 -19.48 15.30
C LEU A 41 -1.13 -18.44 15.43
N ARG A 42 -2.01 -18.39 14.44
CA ARG A 42 -3.22 -17.55 14.45
C ARG A 42 -4.43 -18.40 14.11
N THR A 43 -5.54 -18.17 14.82
CA THR A 43 -6.82 -18.78 14.52
C THR A 43 -7.47 -18.06 13.34
N ALA A 44 -7.86 -18.81 12.31
CA ALA A 44 -8.59 -18.33 11.15
C ALA A 44 -9.97 -18.98 11.07
N GLN A 45 -10.98 -18.24 10.63
CA GLN A 45 -12.33 -18.76 10.42
C GLN A 45 -12.50 -19.24 8.97
N GLY A 46 -11.97 -20.43 8.66
CA GLY A 46 -12.13 -21.03 7.34
C GLY A 46 -13.49 -21.73 7.22
N LEU A 47 -14.39 -21.20 6.38
CA LEU A 47 -15.73 -21.76 6.18
C LEU A 47 -16.53 -21.92 7.49
N GLY A 48 -16.38 -20.97 8.42
CA GLY A 48 -17.03 -21.00 9.72
C GLY A 48 -16.43 -21.99 10.73
N GLN A 49 -15.27 -22.58 10.42
CA GLN A 49 -14.53 -23.43 11.35
C GLN A 49 -13.23 -22.76 11.78
N PRO A 50 -12.94 -22.66 13.09
CA PRO A 50 -11.66 -22.17 13.57
C PRO A 50 -10.56 -23.16 13.19
N ARG A 51 -9.49 -22.66 12.58
CA ARG A 51 -8.26 -23.41 12.30
C ARG A 51 -7.05 -22.62 12.74
N GLU A 52 -6.15 -23.23 13.50
CA GLU A 52 -4.85 -22.65 13.78
C GLU A 52 -3.93 -22.84 12.58
N LEU A 53 -3.33 -21.76 12.11
CA LEU A 53 -2.43 -21.76 10.97
C LEU A 53 -1.16 -20.97 11.32
N PRO A 54 0.01 -21.42 10.85
CA PRO A 54 1.23 -20.62 10.93
C PRO A 54 1.02 -19.36 10.10
N TYR A 55 1.21 -18.21 10.73
CA TYR A 55 0.93 -16.91 10.16
C TYR A 55 2.12 -15.98 10.36
N PHE A 56 2.58 -15.40 9.26
CA PHE A 56 3.63 -14.40 9.26
C PHE A 56 2.98 -13.04 9.44
N ALA A 57 2.99 -12.54 10.67
CA ALA A 57 2.43 -11.23 10.99
C ALA A 57 3.46 -10.15 10.68
N ALA A 58 3.11 -9.20 9.81
CA ALA A 58 3.84 -7.95 9.69
C ALA A 58 3.46 -6.99 10.83
N PHE A 59 2.18 -6.96 11.24
CA PHE A 59 1.74 -6.09 12.32
C PHE A 59 2.21 -6.59 13.70
N PRO A 60 2.66 -5.68 14.59
CA PRO A 60 3.24 -6.02 15.87
C PRO A 60 2.17 -6.44 16.90
N ALA A 61 0.91 -6.05 16.68
CA ALA A 61 -0.25 -6.43 17.47
C ALA A 61 -1.38 -6.91 16.54
N ALA A 62 -2.17 -7.87 17.01
CA ALA A 62 -3.43 -8.21 16.35
C ALA A 62 -4.57 -8.23 17.38
N PRO A 63 -5.74 -7.68 17.04
CA PRO A 63 -6.10 -7.12 15.73
C PRO A 63 -5.85 -5.58 15.64
N ALA A 64 -5.80 -5.02 14.42
CA ALA A 64 -5.62 -3.59 14.17
C ALA A 64 -6.95 -2.89 13.84
N THR A 65 -7.13 -1.67 14.35
CA THR A 65 -8.23 -0.77 13.97
C THR A 65 -7.99 -0.13 12.60
N LEU A 66 -9.05 0.36 11.94
CA LEU A 66 -8.93 1.02 10.63
C LEU A 66 -8.01 2.26 10.73
N ALA A 67 -8.14 3.03 11.81
CA ALA A 67 -7.30 4.19 12.07
C ALA A 67 -5.82 3.81 12.26
N GLN A 68 -5.52 2.72 12.98
CA GLN A 68 -4.14 2.22 13.12
C GLN A 68 -3.57 1.78 11.77
N LEU A 69 -4.34 1.02 10.99
CA LEU A 69 -3.94 0.59 9.66
C LEU A 69 -3.64 1.78 8.75
N CYS A 70 -4.55 2.74 8.68
CA CYS A 70 -4.38 3.93 7.87
C CYS A 70 -3.18 4.78 8.34
N GLY A 71 -2.94 4.86 9.66
CA GLY A 71 -1.75 5.52 10.21
C GLY A 71 -0.45 4.83 9.78
N TRP A 72 -0.41 3.50 9.71
CA TRP A 72 0.75 2.76 9.20
C TRP A 72 0.93 2.97 7.70
N ILE A 73 -0.15 2.89 6.91
CA ILE A 73 -0.11 3.17 5.47
C ILE A 73 0.43 4.58 5.21
N GLU A 74 -0.10 5.57 5.92
CA GLU A 74 0.34 6.96 5.82
C GLU A 74 1.83 7.12 6.16
N ALA A 75 2.29 6.51 7.26
CA ALA A 75 3.70 6.58 7.65
C ALA A 75 4.64 6.03 6.58
N GLU A 76 4.27 4.91 5.95
CA GLU A 76 5.05 4.28 4.88
C GLU A 76 5.04 5.12 3.60
N ILE A 77 3.89 5.67 3.22
CA ILE A 77 3.78 6.64 2.11
C ILE A 77 4.73 7.83 2.34
N ARG A 78 4.71 8.41 3.53
CA ARG A 78 5.57 9.54 3.91
C ARG A 78 7.05 9.15 3.93
N GLN A 79 7.38 7.96 4.39
CA GLN A 79 8.76 7.45 4.39
C GLN A 79 9.28 7.27 2.96
N ALA A 80 8.50 6.66 2.06
CA ALA A 80 8.89 6.50 0.66
C ALA A 80 9.02 7.86 -0.06
N ALA A 81 8.18 8.83 0.27
CA ALA A 81 8.29 10.20 -0.22
C ALA A 81 9.57 10.89 0.29
N ALA A 82 9.89 10.74 1.57
CA ALA A 82 11.12 11.29 2.16
C ALA A 82 12.38 10.68 1.52
N GLU A 83 12.40 9.37 1.24
CA GLU A 83 13.50 8.73 0.51
C GLU A 83 13.66 9.26 -0.91
N ALA A 84 12.55 9.56 -1.58
CA ALA A 84 12.55 10.20 -2.89
C ALA A 84 12.97 11.69 -2.86
N GLY A 85 13.29 12.23 -1.68
CA GLY A 85 13.65 13.62 -1.47
C GLY A 85 12.48 14.58 -1.53
N TRP A 86 11.24 14.08 -1.40
CA TRP A 86 10.05 14.93 -1.37
C TRP A 86 9.78 15.47 0.02
N ASP A 87 9.06 16.58 0.07
CA ASP A 87 8.47 17.05 1.31
C ASP A 87 7.34 16.09 1.72
N ALA A 88 7.63 15.24 2.71
CA ALA A 88 6.71 14.23 3.21
C ALA A 88 5.44 14.84 3.83
N ASP A 89 5.43 16.13 4.16
CA ASP A 89 4.26 16.84 4.69
C ASP A 89 3.39 17.47 3.61
N ASN A 90 3.84 17.48 2.36
CA ASN A 90 3.13 18.10 1.24
C ASN A 90 2.88 17.11 0.09
N LEU A 91 1.96 16.16 0.34
CA LEU A 91 1.56 15.14 -0.64
C LEU A 91 0.21 15.45 -1.32
N ALA A 92 -0.42 16.59 -1.02
CA ALA A 92 -1.77 16.95 -1.50
C ALA A 92 -1.92 16.97 -3.03
N GLY A 93 -0.85 17.30 -3.75
CA GLY A 93 -0.84 17.30 -5.22
C GLY A 93 -0.53 15.94 -5.85
N ILE A 94 -0.03 14.98 -5.08
CA ILE A 94 0.62 13.76 -5.56
C ILE A 94 -0.40 12.63 -5.77
N PRO A 95 -0.47 12.04 -6.98
CA PRO A 95 -1.24 10.82 -7.20
C PRO A 95 -0.66 9.66 -6.39
N VAL A 96 -1.51 9.06 -5.56
CA VAL A 96 -1.21 7.84 -4.81
C VAL A 96 -2.10 6.72 -5.33
N PHE A 97 -1.49 5.63 -5.76
CA PHE A 97 -2.18 4.44 -6.23
C PHE A 97 -2.04 3.32 -5.20
N ILE A 98 -3.16 2.80 -4.71
CA ILE A 98 -3.22 1.79 -3.65
C ILE A 98 -3.67 0.48 -4.28
N GLY A 99 -2.78 -0.50 -4.33
CA GLY A 99 -3.06 -1.87 -4.73
C GLY A 99 -3.31 -2.76 -3.52
N SER A 100 -4.25 -3.70 -3.63
CA SER A 100 -4.43 -4.75 -2.62
C SER A 100 -4.70 -6.11 -3.25
N THR A 101 -4.26 -7.16 -2.55
CA THR A 101 -4.60 -8.55 -2.93
C THR A 101 -6.07 -8.91 -2.72
N SER A 102 -6.74 -8.19 -1.81
CA SER A 102 -8.13 -8.41 -1.40
C SER A 102 -8.90 -7.10 -1.34
N TYR A 103 -10.22 -7.18 -1.54
CA TYR A 103 -11.13 -6.03 -1.37
C TYR A 103 -11.38 -5.68 0.09
N VAL A 104 -11.25 -6.67 0.97
CA VAL A 104 -11.50 -6.57 2.42
C VAL A 104 -10.26 -7.10 3.14
N MET A 105 -9.87 -6.43 4.21
CA MET A 105 -8.80 -6.91 5.08
C MET A 105 -9.13 -8.29 5.67
N SER A 106 -8.11 -9.12 5.93
CA SER A 106 -8.36 -10.41 6.59
C SER A 106 -8.90 -10.17 8.01
N ASP A 107 -9.83 -11.03 8.42
CA ASP A 107 -10.27 -11.23 9.81
C ASP A 107 -9.11 -11.45 10.82
N ARG A 108 -7.92 -11.83 10.34
CA ARG A 108 -6.71 -12.02 11.15
C ARG A 108 -6.00 -10.71 11.49
N GLU A 109 -6.24 -9.67 10.70
CA GLU A 109 -5.53 -8.40 10.73
C GLU A 109 -6.44 -7.28 11.24
N ALA A 110 -7.74 -7.36 10.96
CA ALA A 110 -8.74 -6.37 11.36
C ALA A 110 -9.41 -6.72 12.70
N GLU A 111 -9.66 -5.70 13.52
CA GLU A 111 -10.54 -5.89 14.70
C GLU A 111 -11.93 -6.34 14.27
N PRO A 112 -12.53 -7.32 14.98
CA PRO A 112 -13.91 -7.70 14.72
C PRO A 112 -14.78 -6.45 14.86
N ALA A 113 -15.52 -6.13 13.81
CA ALA A 113 -16.54 -5.09 13.88
C ALA A 113 -17.54 -5.45 15.00
N ALA A 114 -17.90 -4.49 15.84
CA ALA A 114 -18.86 -4.70 16.92
C ALA A 114 -20.28 -4.92 16.38
N SER A 115 -20.54 -4.58 15.10
CA SER A 115 -21.73 -4.98 14.38
C SER A 115 -21.46 -5.32 12.89
N PRO A 116 -22.33 -6.09 12.22
CA PRO A 116 -22.21 -6.38 10.78
C PRO A 116 -22.34 -5.15 9.87
N GLU A 117 -22.90 -4.05 10.42
CA GLU A 117 -23.04 -2.75 9.76
C GLU A 117 -21.82 -1.84 9.99
N GLU A 118 -20.97 -2.17 10.96
CA GLU A 118 -19.69 -1.49 11.17
C GLU A 118 -18.65 -1.95 10.13
N GLU A 119 -17.92 -0.96 9.63
CA GLU A 119 -17.10 -0.94 8.42
C GLU A 119 -16.27 -2.21 8.19
N ARG A 120 -16.36 -2.71 6.95
CA ARG A 120 -15.57 -3.86 6.52
C ARG A 120 -14.23 -3.43 5.93
N TYR A 121 -13.35 -2.71 6.63
CA TYR A 121 -11.94 -2.43 6.24
C TYR A 121 -11.65 -2.56 4.73
N THR A 122 -12.47 -1.87 3.92
CA THR A 122 -12.49 -2.11 2.48
C THR A 122 -11.38 -1.26 1.89
N LEU A 123 -10.88 -1.68 0.73
CA LEU A 123 -9.91 -0.86 0.01
C LEU A 123 -10.46 0.56 -0.28
N CYS A 124 -11.79 0.70 -0.46
CA CYS A 124 -12.46 1.97 -0.65
C CYS A 124 -12.47 2.84 0.61
N GLU A 125 -12.77 2.27 1.77
CA GLU A 125 -12.75 2.97 3.07
C GLU A 125 -11.33 3.43 3.40
N ILE A 126 -10.33 2.57 3.20
CA ILE A 126 -8.91 2.90 3.35
C ILE A 126 -8.53 4.07 2.44
N ALA A 127 -8.91 4.02 1.15
CA ALA A 127 -8.65 5.11 0.22
C ALA A 127 -9.37 6.41 0.62
N GLY A 128 -10.60 6.33 1.11
CA GLY A 128 -11.36 7.47 1.62
C GLY A 128 -10.70 8.12 2.84
N TYR A 129 -10.24 7.32 3.79
CA TYR A 129 -9.50 7.79 4.96
C TYR A 129 -8.21 8.51 4.55
N LEU A 130 -7.42 7.92 3.65
CA LEU A 130 -6.17 8.49 3.17
C LEU A 130 -6.35 9.80 2.42
N LYS A 131 -7.46 9.98 1.67
CA LYS A 131 -7.80 11.27 1.05
C LYS A 131 -7.90 12.39 2.07
N ASN A 132 -8.50 12.10 3.23
CA ASN A 132 -8.64 13.06 4.31
C ASN A 132 -7.30 13.33 4.99
N CYS A 133 -6.56 12.29 5.40
CA CYS A 133 -5.31 12.45 6.14
C CYS A 133 -4.17 13.09 5.32
N LEU A 134 -4.05 12.69 4.04
CA LEU A 134 -3.03 13.25 3.14
C LEU A 134 -3.48 14.56 2.48
N HIS A 135 -4.71 15.03 2.76
CA HIS A 135 -5.34 16.18 2.11
C HIS A 135 -5.24 16.14 0.58
N SER A 136 -5.33 14.94 0.00
CA SER A 136 -5.16 14.70 -1.44
C SER A 136 -6.42 14.06 -2.03
N PRO A 137 -7.07 14.66 -3.03
CA PRO A 137 -8.17 14.00 -3.74
C PRO A 137 -7.66 12.88 -4.67
N ASN A 138 -6.35 12.84 -4.96
CA ASN A 138 -5.72 11.99 -5.97
C ASN A 138 -5.28 10.63 -5.42
N ILE A 139 -6.17 9.98 -4.66
CA ILE A 139 -5.96 8.61 -4.17
C ILE A 139 -6.82 7.64 -4.99
N PHE A 140 -6.17 6.68 -5.65
CA PHE A 140 -6.79 5.71 -6.56
C PHE A 140 -6.57 4.29 -6.03
N SER A 141 -7.55 3.42 -6.12
CA SER A 141 -7.49 2.06 -5.55
C SER A 141 -7.68 0.96 -6.60
N PHE A 142 -6.87 -0.10 -6.55
CA PHE A 142 -6.92 -1.26 -7.45
C PHE A 142 -6.93 -2.55 -6.62
N ALA A 143 -7.92 -3.40 -6.89
CA ALA A 143 -8.02 -4.72 -6.27
C ALA A 143 -7.98 -5.82 -7.34
N THR A 144 -6.88 -5.87 -8.09
CA THR A 144 -6.62 -6.93 -9.09
C THR A 144 -5.75 -8.06 -8.52
N SER A 145 -5.90 -8.29 -7.22
CA SER A 145 -5.21 -9.33 -6.45
C SER A 145 -3.67 -9.21 -6.56
N CYS A 146 -2.99 -10.29 -6.97
CA CYS A 146 -1.53 -10.34 -7.04
C CYS A 146 -0.93 -9.33 -8.04
N THR A 147 -1.75 -8.82 -8.98
CA THR A 147 -1.31 -7.87 -10.00
C THR A 147 -1.62 -6.43 -9.65
N ALA A 148 -2.21 -6.15 -8.48
CA ALA A 148 -2.69 -4.80 -8.13
C ALA A 148 -1.56 -3.76 -8.15
N ALA A 149 -0.38 -4.12 -7.63
CA ALA A 149 0.83 -3.32 -7.73
C ALA A 149 1.20 -3.00 -9.19
N ALA A 150 1.23 -4.02 -10.06
CA ALA A 150 1.58 -3.84 -11.46
C ALA A 150 0.51 -3.04 -12.24
N GLN A 151 -0.77 -3.20 -11.91
CA GLN A 151 -1.85 -2.43 -12.51
C GLN A 151 -1.80 -0.96 -12.08
N ALA A 152 -1.45 -0.69 -10.82
CA ALA A 152 -1.22 0.67 -10.33
C ALA A 152 -0.07 1.36 -11.11
N LEU A 153 1.01 0.62 -11.39
CA LEU A 153 2.12 1.09 -12.25
C LEU A 153 1.68 1.43 -13.67
N LEU A 154 0.84 0.59 -14.27
CA LEU A 154 0.35 0.80 -15.64
C LEU A 154 -0.69 1.94 -15.72
N ALA A 155 -1.50 2.11 -14.67
CA ALA A 155 -2.51 3.15 -14.60
C ALA A 155 -1.91 4.56 -14.52
N ALA A 156 -0.77 4.72 -13.85
CA ALA A 156 -0.15 6.02 -13.64
C ALA A 156 0.21 6.77 -14.95
N PRO A 157 0.87 6.16 -15.95
CA PRO A 157 1.06 6.78 -17.27
C PRO A 157 -0.24 6.98 -18.07
N LEU A 158 -1.20 6.04 -17.95
CA LEU A 158 -2.44 6.03 -18.74
C LEU A 158 -3.46 7.07 -18.28
N HIS A 159 -3.43 7.48 -17.01
CA HIS A 159 -4.29 8.53 -16.48
C HIS A 159 -3.92 9.95 -16.98
N GLY A 160 -2.85 10.10 -17.78
CA GLY A 160 -2.48 11.36 -18.43
C GLY A 160 -2.05 12.47 -17.46
N GLN A 161 -1.91 12.16 -16.17
CA GLN A 161 -1.46 13.06 -15.12
C GLN A 161 -0.20 12.47 -14.50
N LEU A 162 0.90 12.56 -15.24
CA LEU A 162 2.20 12.68 -14.57
C LEU A 162 2.13 13.98 -13.75
N LEU A 163 2.63 13.95 -12.52
CA LEU A 163 2.85 15.21 -11.80
C LEU A 163 3.71 16.17 -12.65
N PRO A 164 3.72 17.48 -12.36
CA PRO A 164 4.65 18.41 -12.99
C PRO A 164 6.13 17.96 -12.90
N ASN A 165 6.46 17.13 -11.91
CA ASN A 165 7.77 16.50 -11.69
C ASN A 165 7.86 15.04 -12.19
N GLY A 166 6.92 14.53 -12.98
CA GLY A 166 6.99 13.19 -13.57
C GLY A 166 6.65 12.02 -12.65
N SER A 167 6.31 12.26 -11.38
CA SER A 167 6.36 11.20 -10.38
C SER A 167 5.01 10.75 -9.78
N TYR A 168 4.98 9.58 -9.13
CA TYR A 168 3.81 9.03 -8.43
C TYR A 168 4.18 8.00 -7.35
N LEU A 169 3.28 7.79 -6.40
CA LEU A 169 3.48 6.84 -5.30
C LEU A 169 2.54 5.64 -5.44
N ASN A 170 3.07 4.44 -5.28
CA ASN A 170 2.27 3.21 -5.20
C ASN A 170 2.39 2.63 -3.80
N TYR A 171 1.29 2.12 -3.30
CA TYR A 171 1.24 1.36 -2.05
C TYR A 171 0.60 0.01 -2.32
N PHE A 172 1.18 -1.07 -1.83
CA PHE A 172 0.61 -2.42 -1.95
C PHE A 172 0.34 -3.02 -0.57
N LEU A 173 -0.89 -3.49 -0.37
CA LEU A 173 -1.30 -4.26 0.81
C LEU A 173 -1.42 -5.75 0.44
N GLY A 174 -0.45 -6.53 0.92
CA GLY A 174 -0.36 -7.97 0.78
C GLY A 174 -0.95 -8.73 1.97
N PHE A 175 -1.04 -10.05 1.82
CA PHE A 175 -1.48 -10.95 2.88
C PHE A 175 -0.47 -11.00 4.04
N GLY A 176 -0.93 -11.16 5.28
CA GLY A 176 -0.04 -11.18 6.46
C GLY A 176 0.25 -9.79 7.02
N GLY A 177 -0.49 -8.77 6.58
CA GLY A 177 -0.24 -7.36 6.86
C GLY A 177 0.99 -6.82 6.15
N SER A 178 1.61 -7.58 5.25
CA SER A 178 2.80 -7.12 4.53
C SER A 178 2.41 -5.98 3.61
N HIS A 179 3.18 -4.90 3.65
CA HIS A 179 2.93 -3.75 2.82
C HIS A 179 4.22 -3.09 2.36
N CYS A 180 4.13 -2.40 1.23
CA CYS A 180 5.24 -1.62 0.71
C CYS A 180 4.74 -0.42 -0.08
N ALA A 181 5.48 0.67 0.04
CA ALA A 181 5.29 1.87 -0.75
C ALA A 181 6.51 2.10 -1.64
N TRP A 182 6.29 2.68 -2.82
CA TRP A 182 7.40 3.13 -3.65
C TRP A 182 7.02 4.32 -4.52
N VAL A 183 8.02 5.16 -4.76
CA VAL A 183 7.93 6.34 -5.60
C VAL A 183 8.65 6.09 -6.92
N LEU A 184 7.94 6.34 -8.01
CA LEU A 184 8.51 6.32 -9.35
C LEU A 184 8.56 7.73 -9.92
N ASP A 185 9.68 8.08 -10.53
CA ASP A 185 9.89 9.32 -11.27
C ASP A 185 10.07 9.02 -12.76
N TRP A 186 9.22 9.61 -13.60
CA TRP A 186 9.41 9.61 -15.05
C TRP A 186 10.30 10.76 -15.47
N GLN A 187 11.58 10.47 -15.65
CA GLN A 187 12.52 11.47 -16.14
C GLN A 187 12.34 11.71 -17.65
N GLY A 188 12.19 12.98 -18.02
CA GLY A 188 12.01 13.46 -19.40
C GLY A 188 11.69 14.95 -19.49
#